data_AF-A0A4R5U6Y4-F1
#
_entry.id   AF-A0A4R5U6Y4-F1
#
_cell.length_a   1.000
_cell.length_b   1.000
_cell.length_c   1.000
_cell.angle_alpha   90.00
_cell.angle_beta   90.00
_cell.angle_gamma   90.00
#
_symmetry.space_group_name_H-M   'P 1'
#
loop_
_entity.id
_entity.type
_entity.pdbx_description
1 polymer ?
#
loop_
_entity_poly.entity_id
_entity_poly.type
_entity_poly.pdbx_seq_one_letter_code
_entity_poly.pdbx_strand_id
1 'polypeptide(L)'
;MSWDALQSAALDALGHVRYRVQMPGQTLPEHPLVDPLLHAAGLHREADGAFALMRSLGPLDALRAPTAKRALWPRLRGLRAHGG
;
A
#
# COMPACT_ATOMS: atom_id res chain seq x y z
N MET A 1 -17.30 5.29 -5.43
CA MET A 1 -17.55 6.23 -4.32
C MET A 1 -16.79 5.72 -3.11
N SER A 2 -15.86 6.50 -2.56
CA SER A 2 -15.18 6.16 -1.31
C SER A 2 -15.89 6.83 -0.14
N TRP A 3 -16.01 6.13 0.97
CA TRP A 3 -16.57 6.65 2.22
C TRP A 3 -15.53 7.53 2.90
N ASP A 4 -15.93 8.68 3.43
CA ASP A 4 -15.03 9.56 4.18
C ASP A 4 -14.81 9.06 5.62
N ALA A 5 -13.90 9.73 6.35
CA ALA A 5 -13.55 9.35 7.72
C ALA A 5 -14.71 9.51 8.72
N LEU A 6 -15.59 10.49 8.51
CA LEU A 6 -16.73 10.74 9.40
C LEU A 6 -17.80 9.66 9.19
N GLN A 7 -18.12 9.34 7.93
CA GLN A 7 -19.07 8.29 7.57
C GLN A 7 -18.61 6.93 8.06
N SER A 8 -17.31 6.66 7.93
CA SER A 8 -16.65 5.47 8.46
C SER A 8 -16.84 5.36 9.98
N ALA A 9 -16.52 6.42 10.72
CA ALA A 9 -16.62 6.44 12.17
C ALA A 9 -18.08 6.30 12.65
N ALA A 10 -19.03 6.89 11.93
CA ALA A 10 -20.46 6.76 12.25
C ALA A 10 -20.95 5.32 12.10
N LEU A 11 -20.53 4.61 11.04
CA LEU A 11 -20.87 3.20 10.87
C LEU A 11 -20.25 2.31 11.95
N ASP A 12 -18.99 2.55 12.30
CA ASP A 12 -18.32 1.80 13.37
C ASP A 12 -19.05 2.02 14.71
N ALA A 13 -19.48 3.24 15.01
CA ALA A 13 -20.24 3.58 16.22
C ALA A 13 -21.64 2.93 16.26
N LEU A 14 -22.25 2.68 15.09
CA LEU A 14 -23.52 1.94 14.97
C LEU A 14 -23.34 0.42 15.06
N GLY A 15 -22.10 -0.07 15.23
CA GLY A 15 -21.79 -1.50 15.35
C GLY A 15 -21.71 -2.23 14.01
N HIS A 16 -21.59 -1.52 12.90
CA HIS A 16 -21.38 -2.16 11.60
C HIS A 16 -19.93 -2.62 11.44
N VAL A 17 -19.76 -3.81 10.87
CA VAL A 17 -18.43 -4.36 10.57
C VAL A 17 -18.05 -4.03 9.13
N ARG A 18 -16.85 -3.49 8.94
CA ARG A 18 -16.31 -3.19 7.62
C ARG A 18 -15.73 -4.46 6.98
N TYR A 19 -16.29 -4.82 5.83
CA TYR A 19 -15.75 -5.90 5.01
C TYR A 19 -14.73 -5.34 4.01
N ARG A 20 -13.58 -6.00 3.91
CA ARG A 20 -12.59 -5.73 2.87
C ARG A 20 -12.80 -6.70 1.72
N VAL A 21 -12.91 -6.17 0.51
CA VAL A 21 -12.99 -7.01 -0.70
C VAL A 21 -11.62 -7.60 -0.97
N GLN A 22 -11.47 -8.90 -0.74
CA GLN A 22 -10.31 -9.65 -1.20
C GLN A 22 -10.61 -10.23 -2.58
N MET A 23 -9.88 -9.79 -3.60
CA MET A 23 -9.96 -10.38 -4.93
C MET A 23 -9.01 -11.58 -5.02
N PRO A 24 -9.44 -12.71 -5.61
CA PRO A 24 -8.57 -13.85 -5.87
C PRO A 24 -7.32 -13.41 -6.64
N GLY A 25 -6.14 -13.77 -6.14
CA GLY A 25 -4.85 -13.39 -6.73
C GLY A 25 -4.33 -11.99 -6.37
N GLN A 26 -5.05 -11.21 -5.54
CA GLN A 26 -4.51 -9.97 -4.95
C GLN A 26 -3.79 -10.25 -3.62
N THR A 27 -2.78 -11.13 -3.66
CA THR A 27 -1.88 -11.34 -2.53
C THR A 27 -0.58 -10.60 -2.78
N LEU A 28 -0.05 -9.97 -1.73
CA LEU A 28 1.30 -9.43 -1.80
C LEU A 28 2.29 -10.59 -2.01
N PRO A 29 3.29 -10.43 -2.88
CA PRO A 29 4.31 -11.45 -3.05
C PRO A 29 5.07 -11.62 -1.74
N GLU A 30 5.37 -12.86 -1.35
CA GLU A 30 6.25 -13.12 -0.21
C GLU A 30 7.70 -12.84 -0.64
N HIS A 31 8.14 -11.59 -0.45
CA HIS A 31 9.48 -11.14 -0.82
C HIS A 31 10.03 -10.16 0.24
N PRO A 32 11.31 -10.28 0.64
CA PRO A 32 11.87 -9.50 1.75
C PRO A 32 11.88 -7.97 1.53
N LEU A 33 11.75 -7.52 0.28
CA LEU A 33 11.66 -6.08 -0.04
C LEU A 33 10.25 -5.51 0.12
N VAL A 34 9.21 -6.34 0.28
CA VAL A 34 7.82 -5.84 0.34
C VAL A 34 7.59 -4.97 1.56
N ASP A 35 7.90 -5.48 2.76
CA ASP A 35 7.67 -4.74 4.00
C ASP A 35 8.48 -3.43 4.08
N PRO A 36 9.79 -3.40 3.73
CA PRO A 36 10.55 -2.15 3.68
C PRO A 36 10.01 -1.14 2.66
N LEU A 37 9.53 -1.58 1.50
CA LEU A 37 9.00 -0.69 0.46
C LEU A 37 7.64 -0.09 0.85
N LEU A 38 6.75 -0.91 1.42
CA LEU A 38 5.48 -0.44 1.97
C LEU A 38 5.73 0.56 3.10
N HIS A 39 6.61 0.21 4.05
CA HIS A 39 6.97 1.11 5.12
C HIS A 39 7.54 2.42 4.56
N ALA A 40 8.46 2.38 3.59
CA ALA A 40 9.03 3.56 2.94
C ALA A 40 7.96 4.47 2.30
N ALA A 41 6.88 3.90 1.77
CA ALA A 41 5.72 4.63 1.26
C ALA A 41 4.71 5.09 2.34
N GLY A 42 4.92 4.73 3.61
CA GLY A 42 3.98 5.03 4.70
C GLY A 42 2.81 4.05 4.81
N LEU A 43 2.88 2.91 4.14
CA LEU A 43 1.84 1.88 4.12
C LEU A 43 2.24 0.65 4.94
N HIS A 44 1.26 -0.16 5.32
CA HIS A 44 1.43 -1.50 5.88
C HIS A 44 0.78 -2.55 4.95
N ARG A 45 1.05 -3.85 5.18
CA ARG A 45 0.54 -4.96 4.32
C ARG A 45 -0.98 -4.96 4.15
N GLU A 46 -1.69 -4.54 5.17
CA GLU A 46 -3.16 -4.54 5.19
C GLU A 46 -3.77 -3.25 4.62
N ALA A 47 -2.96 -2.25 4.25
CA ALA A 47 -3.48 -1.02 3.68
C ALA A 47 -4.11 -1.27 2.31
N ASP A 48 -5.21 -0.57 1.99
CA ASP A 48 -5.95 -0.74 0.73
C ASP A 48 -5.10 -0.47 -0.52
N GLY A 49 -4.10 0.41 -0.41
CA GLY A 49 -3.17 0.72 -1.49
C GLY A 49 -1.96 -0.21 -1.63
N ALA A 50 -1.73 -1.13 -0.69
CA ALA A 50 -0.46 -1.88 -0.62
C ALA A 50 -0.22 -2.75 -1.87
N PHE A 51 -1.24 -3.51 -2.28
CA PHE A 51 -1.15 -4.35 -3.48
C PHE A 51 -1.00 -3.53 -4.77
N ALA A 52 -1.77 -2.45 -4.91
CA ALA A 52 -1.72 -1.56 -6.07
C ALA A 52 -0.34 -0.89 -6.22
N LEU A 53 0.23 -0.44 -5.09
CA LEU A 53 1.59 0.09 -5.06
C LEU A 53 2.59 -0.98 -5.53
N MET A 54 2.56 -2.17 -4.94
CA MET A 54 3.52 -3.23 -5.24
C MET A 54 3.47 -3.65 -6.71
N ARG A 55 2.27 -3.77 -7.28
CA ARG A 55 2.07 -4.03 -8.71
C ARG A 55 2.66 -2.93 -9.60
N SER A 56 2.59 -1.67 -9.18
CA SER A 56 3.10 -0.54 -9.96
C SER A 56 4.63 -0.44 -10.01
N LEU A 57 5.34 -1.11 -9.09
CA LEU A 57 6.80 -1.12 -9.02
C LEU A 57 7.44 -2.10 -10.01
N GLY A 58 6.65 -3.05 -10.55
CA GLY A 58 7.13 -4.09 -11.44
C GLY A 58 7.95 -5.16 -10.70
N PRO A 59 8.82 -5.91 -11.41
CA PRO A 59 9.57 -7.02 -10.81
C PRO A 59 10.59 -6.53 -9.77
N LEU A 60 10.48 -7.05 -8.54
CA LEU A 60 11.28 -6.61 -7.40
C LEU A 60 12.79 -6.88 -7.56
N ASP A 61 13.17 -7.90 -8.35
CA ASP A 61 14.58 -8.18 -8.62
C ASP A 61 15.27 -7.07 -9.41
N ALA A 62 14.54 -6.37 -10.29
CA ALA A 62 15.06 -5.21 -11.01
C ALA A 62 15.38 -4.04 -10.07
N LEU A 63 14.72 -3.97 -8.90
CA LEU A 63 14.98 -2.98 -7.87
C LEU A 63 16.27 -3.27 -7.08
N ARG A 64 16.99 -4.37 -7.34
CA ARG A 64 18.31 -4.58 -6.73
C ARG A 64 19.36 -3.61 -7.30
N ALA A 65 19.19 -3.14 -8.53
CA ALA A 65 20.11 -2.20 -9.17
C ALA A 65 20.15 -0.83 -8.43
N PRO A 66 21.34 -0.27 -8.17
CA PRO A 66 21.47 1.00 -7.43
C PRO A 66 20.74 2.18 -8.09
N THR A 67 20.73 2.24 -9.42
CA THR A 67 20.03 3.28 -10.20
C THR A 67 18.51 3.19 -10.05
N ALA A 68 17.95 1.97 -10.09
CA ALA A 68 16.54 1.72 -9.89
C ALA A 68 16.09 2.14 -8.48
N LYS A 69 16.87 1.82 -7.44
CA LYS A 69 16.58 2.28 -6.06
C LYS A 69 16.58 3.80 -5.93
N ARG A 70 17.58 4.47 -6.53
CA ARG A 70 17.69 5.94 -6.50
C ARG A 70 16.52 6.62 -7.19
N ALA A 71 16.07 6.10 -8.33
CA ALA A 71 14.90 6.62 -9.03
C ALA A 71 13.59 6.41 -8.24
N LEU A 72 13.50 5.34 -7.45
CA LEU A 72 12.31 5.00 -6.67
C LEU A 72 12.13 5.87 -5.42
N TRP A 73 13.23 6.27 -4.78
CA TRP A 73 13.18 6.93 -3.46
C TRP A 73 12.34 8.22 -3.40
N PRO A 74 12.43 9.16 -4.37
CA PRO A 74 11.59 10.35 -4.37
C PRO A 74 10.09 10.02 -4.43
N ARG A 75 9.72 9.00 -5.20
CA ARG A 75 8.34 8.58 -5.39
C ARG A 75 7.75 7.99 -4.09
N LEU A 76 8.51 7.16 -3.38
CA LEU A 76 8.09 6.62 -2.08
C LEU A 76 7.91 7.73 -1.02
N ARG A 77 8.82 8.72 -0.99
CA ARG A 77 8.67 9.86 -0.07
C ARG A 77 7.45 10.72 -0.40
N GLY A 78 7.18 10.95 -1.68
CA GLY A 78 5.97 11.66 -2.11
C GLY A 78 4.70 10.93 -1.69
N LEU A 79 4.66 9.60 -1.85
CA LEU A 79 3.53 8.79 -1.38
C LEU A 79 3.35 8.87 0.14
N ARG A 80 4.43 8.80 0.93
CA ARG A 80 4.34 8.94 2.38
C ARG A 80 3.82 10.32 2.81
N ALA A 81 4.17 11.38 2.10
CA ALA A 81 3.71 12.73 2.40
C ALA A 81 2.21 12.95 2.10
N HIS A 82 1.62 12.11 1.24
CA HIS A 82 0.23 12.25 0.78
C HIS A 82 -0.69 11.10 1.17
N GLY A 83 -0.15 9.99 1.70
CA GLY A 83 -0.86 8.73 1.93
C GLY A 83 -0.79 8.23 3.36
N GLY A 84 -0.45 9.10 4.32
CA GLY A 84 -0.54 8.86 5.77
C GLY A 84 -1.78 9.52 6.35
#